data_AF-A0A4Y2V871-F1
#
_entry.id   AF-A0A4Y2V871-F1
#
_cell.length_a   1.000
_cell.length_b   1.000
_cell.length_c   1.000
_cell.angle_alpha   90.00
_cell.angle_beta   90.00
_cell.angle_gamma   90.00
#
_symmetry.space_group_name_H-M   'P 1'
#
loop_
_entity.id
_entity.type
_entity.pdbx_description
1 polymer ?
#
loop_
_entity_poly.entity_id
_entity_poly.type
_entity_poly.pdbx_seq_one_letter_code
_entity_poly.pdbx_strand_id
1 'polypeptide(L)'
;MTHVHAFLAVDRLLKDLTKCDEPFGGKIILLGGDFRQVLPVILRGSRSLTVSSCIKKHRLWSDFFVMKLTENRRAFDSEKEFASWLLHVGEGESGEKIQLPPFCYPEIQDPVQQLFSDIDFKTVTPEELKCRAILTVTNDLSMQINNRVLECMPGNEVIYESIDNIVSNDPQDQIAYTEEFLNSLTPTGMPPHKLRLKPEAIIMVLRNLAPSKGLCNGTRLIVIQLQKNVIVAKKLVLIITMNPISYLEYLSFHLIVICLFNSSVNNFPLV
;
A
#
# COMPACT_ATOMS: atom_id res chain seq x y z
N MET A 1 2.87 -7.23 10.62
CA MET A 1 3.57 -5.96 10.32
C MET A 1 3.85 -5.06 11.52
N THR A 2 2.97 -4.95 12.52
CA THR A 2 3.22 -4.00 13.63
C THR A 2 4.30 -4.49 14.59
N HIS A 3 5.30 -3.65 14.86
CA HIS A 3 6.35 -3.94 15.85
C HIS A 3 5.78 -3.96 17.27
N VAL A 4 6.27 -4.87 18.11
CA VAL A 4 5.80 -5.05 19.49
C VAL A 4 5.82 -3.76 20.34
N HIS A 5 6.78 -2.85 20.13
CA HIS A 5 6.86 -1.60 20.86
C HIS A 5 5.64 -0.69 20.68
N ALA A 6 4.97 -0.75 19.53
CA ALA A 6 3.72 -0.01 19.34
C ALA A 6 2.64 -0.49 20.33
N PHE A 7 2.52 -1.81 20.53
CA PHE A 7 1.58 -2.36 21.52
C PHE A 7 1.98 -1.99 22.94
N LEU A 8 3.28 -1.98 23.27
CA LEU A 8 3.76 -1.56 24.60
C LEU A 8 3.53 -0.08 24.87
N ALA A 9 3.69 0.77 23.86
CA ALA A 9 3.40 2.19 23.97
C ALA A 9 1.92 2.43 24.24
N VAL A 10 1.03 1.72 23.53
CA VAL A 10 -0.42 1.78 23.75
C VAL A 10 -0.79 1.24 25.13
N ASP A 11 -0.21 0.10 25.55
CA ASP A 11 -0.43 -0.48 26.89
C ASP A 11 -0.09 0.54 27.98
N ARG A 12 1.12 1.12 27.94
CA ARG A 12 1.55 2.14 28.91
C ARG A 12 0.67 3.37 28.90
N LEU A 13 0.38 3.91 27.71
CA LEU A 13 -0.47 5.09 27.56
C LEU A 13 -1.86 4.86 28.17
N LEU A 14 -2.47 3.70 27.92
CA LEU A 14 -3.80 3.41 28.45
C LEU A 14 -3.78 3.23 29.96
N LYS A 15 -2.76 2.58 30.53
CA LYS A 15 -2.58 2.49 31.99
C LYS A 15 -2.46 3.86 32.64
N ASP A 16 -1.65 4.73 32.04
CA ASP A 16 -1.44 6.09 32.52
C ASP A 16 -2.73 6.93 32.49
N LEU A 17 -3.53 6.78 31.43
CA LEU A 17 -4.80 7.50 31.25
C LEU A 17 -5.91 6.98 32.15
N THR A 18 -6.00 5.66 32.33
CA THR A 18 -7.09 5.04 33.12
C THR A 18 -6.75 4.87 34.59
N LYS A 19 -5.49 5.09 34.97
CA LYS A 19 -4.97 4.84 36.33
C LYS A 19 -5.22 3.41 36.78
N CYS A 20 -5.07 2.47 35.84
CA CYS A 20 -5.27 1.04 36.07
C CYS A 20 -4.03 0.29 35.56
N ASP A 21 -3.42 -0.55 36.40
CA ASP A 21 -2.19 -1.29 36.06
C ASP A 21 -2.44 -2.58 35.27
N GLU A 22 -3.71 -2.95 35.06
CA GLU A 22 -4.09 -4.07 34.20
C GLU A 22 -3.62 -3.85 32.76
N PRO A 23 -3.34 -4.91 31.97
CA PRO A 23 -3.02 -4.79 30.56
C PRO A 23 -3.98 -3.85 29.82
N PHE A 24 -3.40 -2.94 29.04
CA PHE A 24 -4.09 -1.90 28.29
C PHE A 24 -5.04 -1.03 29.14
N GLY A 25 -4.70 -0.82 30.41
CA GLY A 25 -5.48 0.01 31.32
C GLY A 25 -6.89 -0.52 31.60
N GLY A 26 -7.06 -1.85 31.57
CA GLY A 26 -8.34 -2.54 31.76
C GLY A 26 -9.29 -2.46 30.56
N LYS A 27 -8.78 -2.07 29.37
CA LYS A 27 -9.58 -1.99 28.14
C LYS A 27 -9.61 -3.32 27.41
N ILE A 28 -10.77 -3.61 26.82
CA ILE A 28 -10.91 -4.75 25.91
C ILE A 28 -10.17 -4.41 24.61
N ILE A 29 -9.15 -5.21 24.28
CA ILE A 29 -8.38 -5.07 23.05
C ILE A 29 -8.70 -6.21 22.10
N LEU A 30 -9.15 -5.85 20.91
CA LEU A 30 -9.33 -6.78 19.80
C LEU A 30 -8.21 -6.58 18.78
N LEU A 31 -7.43 -7.63 18.54
CA LEU A 31 -6.41 -7.65 17.49
C LEU A 31 -6.91 -8.51 16.33
N GLY A 32 -6.87 -7.95 15.12
CA GLY A 32 -7.15 -8.66 13.88
C GLY A 32 -5.91 -8.68 12.99
N GLY A 33 -5.60 -9.83 12.39
CA GLY A 33 -4.45 -9.98 11.51
C GLY A 33 -4.20 -11.43 11.12
N ASP A 34 -3.30 -11.63 10.16
CA ASP A 34 -2.86 -12.95 9.70
C ASP A 34 -1.34 -13.02 9.87
N PHE A 35 -0.89 -13.92 10.75
CA PHE A 35 0.51 -14.11 11.07
C PHE A 35 1.28 -14.93 10.03
N ARG A 36 0.58 -15.48 9.02
CA ARG A 36 1.17 -16.15 7.86
C ARG A 36 1.63 -15.13 6.80
N GLN A 37 1.18 -13.89 6.93
CA GLN A 37 1.58 -12.79 6.06
C GLN A 37 2.91 -12.17 6.52
N VAL A 38 3.09 -10.88 6.23
CA VAL A 38 4.35 -10.17 6.39
C VAL A 38 4.67 -9.82 7.85
N LEU A 39 5.92 -10.11 8.24
CA LEU A 39 6.52 -9.73 9.51
C LEU A 39 6.72 -8.20 9.60
N PRO A 40 6.99 -7.65 10.80
CA PRO A 40 7.38 -6.25 10.93
C PRO A 40 8.64 -5.92 10.12
N VAL A 41 8.64 -4.77 9.46
CA VAL A 41 9.81 -4.28 8.73
C VAL A 41 10.77 -3.65 9.73
N ILE A 42 11.99 -4.18 9.82
CA ILE A 42 13.08 -3.62 10.65
C ILE A 42 14.24 -3.28 9.73
N LEU A 43 14.52 -1.98 9.60
CA LEU A 43 15.61 -1.50 8.78
C LEU A 43 16.94 -2.07 9.28
N ARG A 44 17.66 -2.76 8.39
CA ARG A 44 18.94 -3.41 8.69
C ARG A 44 18.87 -4.44 9.84
N GLY A 45 17.67 -4.96 10.12
CA GLY A 45 17.46 -5.97 11.15
C GLY A 45 17.81 -7.38 10.67
N SER A 46 18.30 -8.22 11.58
CA SER A 46 18.47 -9.65 11.31
C SER A 46 17.11 -10.37 11.31
N ARG A 47 17.06 -11.58 10.72
CA ARG A 47 15.86 -12.43 10.78
C ARG A 47 15.41 -12.68 12.23
N SER A 48 16.34 -12.92 13.14
CA SER A 48 16.03 -13.13 14.56
C SER A 48 15.42 -11.90 15.21
N LEU A 49 15.93 -10.70 14.91
CA LEU A 49 15.39 -9.44 15.40
C LEU A 49 13.98 -9.17 14.86
N THR A 50 13.74 -9.44 13.58
CA THR A 50 12.41 -9.32 12.97
C THR A 50 11.39 -10.23 13.65
N VAL A 51 11.77 -11.48 13.91
CA VAL A 51 10.91 -12.44 14.60
C VAL A 51 10.68 -12.03 16.07
N SER A 52 11.70 -11.61 16.81
CA SER A 52 11.57 -11.21 18.21
C SER A 52 10.73 -9.94 18.39
N SER A 53 10.62 -9.12 17.34
CA SER A 53 9.82 -7.90 17.34
C SER A 53 8.33 -8.13 17.07
N CYS A 54 7.92 -9.37 16.83
CA CYS A 54 6.51 -9.74 16.69
C CYS A 54 5.83 -9.84 18.07
N ILE A 55 4.57 -9.41 18.17
CA ILE A 55 3.80 -9.52 19.42
C ILE A 55 3.73 -10.96 19.93
N LYS A 56 3.67 -11.96 19.04
CA LYS A 56 3.68 -13.40 19.38
C LYS A 56 4.93 -13.86 20.16
N LYS A 57 6.01 -13.07 20.17
CA LYS A 57 7.23 -13.37 20.93
C LYS A 57 7.30 -12.65 22.28
N HIS A 58 6.33 -11.80 22.59
CA HIS A 58 6.29 -11.01 23.81
C HIS A 58 5.29 -11.57 24.81
N ARG A 59 5.55 -11.36 26.11
CA ARG A 59 4.73 -11.90 27.22
C ARG A 59 3.24 -11.53 27.12
N LEU A 60 2.92 -10.32 26.65
CA LEU A 60 1.53 -9.87 26.48
C LEU A 60 0.69 -10.79 25.60
N TRP A 61 1.32 -11.57 24.70
CA TRP A 61 0.59 -12.49 23.85
C TRP A 61 -0.15 -13.58 24.63
N SER A 62 0.37 -14.02 25.79
CA SER A 62 -0.31 -15.03 26.61
C SER A 62 -1.63 -14.57 27.18
N ASP A 63 -1.85 -13.26 27.25
CA ASP A 63 -3.05 -12.66 27.83
C ASP A 63 -4.20 -12.58 26.81
N PHE A 64 -3.92 -12.81 25.53
CA PHE A 64 -4.91 -12.80 24.46
C PHE A 64 -5.58 -14.16 24.27
N PHE A 65 -6.90 -14.16 24.14
CA PHE A 65 -7.65 -15.30 23.62
C PHE A 65 -7.60 -15.31 22.09
N VAL A 66 -7.17 -16.42 21.50
CA VAL A 66 -7.01 -16.55 20.04
C VAL A 66 -8.25 -17.17 19.42
N MET A 67 -8.92 -16.41 18.55
CA MET A 67 -10.00 -16.90 17.70
C MET A 67 -9.53 -17.00 16.24
N LYS A 68 -9.92 -18.07 15.55
CA LYS A 68 -9.57 -18.30 14.15
C LYS A 68 -10.81 -18.22 13.27
N LEU A 69 -10.73 -17.44 12.19
CA LEU A 69 -11.69 -17.50 11.10
C LEU A 69 -11.27 -18.64 10.16
N THR A 70 -12.21 -19.50 9.78
CA THR A 70 -11.92 -20.72 9.00
C THR A 70 -12.58 -20.76 7.64
N GLU A 71 -13.54 -19.87 7.38
CA GLU A 71 -14.25 -19.81 6.09
C GLU A 71 -13.67 -18.70 5.22
N ASN A 72 -13.13 -19.07 4.06
CA ASN A 72 -12.65 -18.11 3.06
C ASN A 72 -13.84 -17.54 2.29
N ARG A 73 -14.13 -16.26 2.50
CA ARG A 73 -15.24 -15.55 1.83
C ARG A 73 -14.79 -14.73 0.62
N ARG A 74 -13.50 -14.75 0.29
CA ARG A 74 -12.91 -14.00 -0.82
C ARG A 74 -12.74 -14.84 -2.08
N ALA A 75 -12.32 -16.09 -1.95
CA ALA A 75 -12.08 -16.97 -3.08
C ALA A 75 -13.41 -17.38 -3.71
N PHE A 76 -13.49 -17.34 -5.04
CA PHE A 76 -14.62 -17.92 -5.77
C PHE A 76 -14.58 -19.45 -5.69
N ASP A 77 -15.71 -20.09 -5.95
CA ASP A 77 -15.78 -21.57 -5.96
C ASP A 77 -14.79 -22.21 -6.94
N SER A 78 -14.47 -21.52 -8.04
CA SER A 78 -13.48 -21.92 -9.04
C SER A 78 -12.03 -21.80 -8.55
N GLU A 79 -11.76 -21.08 -7.46
CA GLU A 79 -10.41 -20.77 -6.96
C GLU A 79 -10.05 -21.60 -5.71
N LYS A 80 -10.89 -22.57 -5.32
CA LYS A 80 -10.69 -23.37 -4.09
C LYS A 80 -9.36 -24.11 -4.06
N GLU A 81 -8.89 -24.63 -5.19
CA GLU A 81 -7.60 -25.32 -5.27
C GLU A 81 -6.44 -24.36 -4.98
N PHE A 82 -6.45 -23.17 -5.60
CA PHE A 82 -5.45 -22.14 -5.34
C PHE A 82 -5.50 -21.64 -3.89
N ALA A 83 -6.69 -21.39 -3.36
CA ALA A 83 -6.86 -20.96 -1.98
C ALA A 83 -6.34 -22.01 -0.99
N SER A 84 -6.59 -23.29 -1.25
CA SER A 84 -6.05 -24.41 -0.46
C SER A 84 -4.53 -24.44 -0.54
N TRP A 85 -3.94 -24.39 -1.74
CA TRP A 85 -2.49 -24.36 -1.92
C TRP A 85 -1.84 -23.19 -1.17
N LEU A 86 -2.43 -21.98 -1.27
CA LEU A 86 -1.92 -20.79 -0.58
C LEU A 86 -1.94 -20.95 0.95
N LEU A 87 -2.95 -21.64 1.51
CA LEU A 87 -3.00 -21.96 2.94
C LEU A 87 -1.87 -22.91 3.35
N HIS A 88 -1.60 -23.97 2.59
CA HIS A 88 -0.48 -24.90 2.87
C HIS A 88 0.86 -24.16 2.88
N VAL A 89 1.06 -23.22 1.95
CA VAL A 89 2.24 -22.35 1.93
C VAL A 89 2.30 -21.48 3.19
N GLY A 90 1.19 -20.85 3.56
CA GLY A 90 1.10 -19.96 4.73
C GLY A 90 1.34 -20.66 6.07
N GLU A 91 0.92 -21.91 6.21
CA GLU A 91 1.17 -22.72 7.41
C GLU A 91 2.61 -23.27 7.47
N GLY A 92 3.39 -23.08 6.40
CA GLY A 92 4.79 -23.54 6.31
C GLY A 92 4.92 -25.03 6.01
N GLU A 93 3.86 -25.67 5.51
CA GLU A 93 3.81 -27.11 5.22
C GLU A 93 4.55 -27.45 3.92
N SER A 94 4.83 -26.47 3.07
CA SER A 94 5.56 -26.64 1.80
C SER A 94 7.09 -26.76 1.95
N GLY A 95 7.64 -26.64 3.16
CA GLY A 95 9.09 -26.66 3.39
C GLY A 95 9.80 -25.40 2.86
N GLU A 96 11.13 -25.46 2.69
CA GLU A 96 11.94 -24.31 2.26
C GLU A 96 11.79 -23.96 0.77
N LYS A 97 11.38 -24.93 -0.06
CA LYS A 97 11.21 -24.77 -1.50
C LYS A 97 9.75 -24.92 -1.87
N ILE A 98 9.11 -23.79 -2.15
CA ILE A 98 7.72 -23.73 -2.59
C ILE A 98 7.67 -24.08 -4.08
N GLN A 99 6.92 -25.12 -4.44
CA GLN A 99 6.58 -25.41 -5.83
C GLN A 99 5.38 -24.56 -6.23
N LEU A 100 5.57 -23.68 -7.20
CA LEU A 100 4.49 -22.85 -7.72
C LEU A 100 3.61 -23.68 -8.68
N PRO A 101 2.28 -23.58 -8.59
CA PRO A 101 1.38 -24.22 -9.54
C PRO A 101 1.62 -23.73 -10.97
N PRO A 102 1.32 -24.56 -12.00
CA PRO A 102 1.54 -24.18 -13.40
C PRO A 102 0.85 -22.87 -13.80
N PHE A 103 -0.33 -22.59 -13.26
CA PHE A 103 -1.08 -21.35 -13.54
C PHE A 103 -0.41 -20.08 -12.99
N CYS A 104 0.58 -20.20 -12.10
CA CYS A 104 1.39 -19.06 -11.65
C CYS A 104 2.47 -18.65 -12.66
N TYR A 105 2.66 -19.43 -13.74
CA TYR A 105 3.62 -19.16 -14.80
C TYR A 105 2.86 -18.77 -16.08
N PRO A 106 2.55 -17.47 -16.27
CA PRO A 106 1.88 -17.03 -17.47
C PRO A 106 2.77 -17.22 -18.72
N GLU A 107 2.17 -17.44 -19.89
CA GLU A 107 2.92 -17.52 -21.15
C GLU A 107 3.66 -16.20 -21.44
N ILE A 108 2.99 -15.07 -21.17
CA ILE A 108 3.58 -13.73 -21.28
C ILE A 108 4.25 -13.39 -19.96
N GLN A 109 5.59 -13.27 -19.98
CA GLN A 109 6.41 -12.97 -18.80
C GLN A 109 6.48 -11.47 -18.47
N ASP A 110 6.20 -10.59 -19.44
CA ASP A 110 6.15 -9.15 -19.20
C ASP A 110 4.81 -8.80 -18.53
N PRO A 111 4.79 -8.32 -17.27
CA PRO A 111 3.54 -8.10 -16.53
C PRO A 111 2.70 -6.96 -17.11
N VAL A 112 3.32 -5.99 -17.79
CA VAL A 112 2.60 -4.89 -18.44
C VAL A 112 1.90 -5.42 -19.69
N GLN A 113 2.60 -6.18 -20.53
CA GLN A 113 1.98 -6.81 -21.69
C GLN A 113 0.91 -7.82 -21.27
N GLN A 114 1.20 -8.65 -20.27
CA GLN A 114 0.25 -9.65 -19.78
C GLN A 114 -1.06 -9.02 -19.31
N LEU A 115 -1.00 -7.89 -18.59
CA LEU A 115 -2.17 -7.28 -17.96
C LEU A 115 -2.81 -6.16 -18.80
N PHE A 116 -2.15 -5.61 -19.80
CA PHE A 116 -2.66 -4.45 -20.55
C PHE A 116 -2.65 -4.65 -22.07
N SER A 117 -2.20 -5.79 -22.62
CA SER A 117 -2.21 -6.02 -24.07
C SER A 117 -3.61 -6.13 -24.68
N ASP A 118 -4.59 -6.55 -23.90
CA ASP A 118 -6.01 -6.67 -24.28
C ASP A 118 -6.77 -5.34 -24.12
N ILE A 119 -6.11 -4.29 -23.62
CA ILE A 119 -6.73 -2.98 -23.39
C ILE A 119 -6.38 -2.03 -24.53
N ASP A 120 -7.42 -1.49 -25.18
CA ASP A 120 -7.28 -0.25 -25.91
C ASP A 120 -7.45 0.92 -24.95
N PHE A 121 -6.33 1.51 -24.54
CA PHE A 121 -6.35 2.63 -23.62
C PHE A 121 -7.11 3.87 -24.13
N LYS A 122 -7.45 3.94 -25.43
CA LYS A 122 -8.30 5.01 -25.97
C LYS A 122 -9.78 4.84 -25.64
N THR A 123 -10.22 3.62 -25.39
CA THR A 123 -11.63 3.28 -25.15
C THR A 123 -11.87 2.67 -23.77
N VAL A 124 -10.80 2.37 -23.03
CA VAL A 124 -10.87 1.74 -21.70
C VAL A 124 -11.67 2.57 -20.71
N THR A 125 -12.53 1.89 -19.96
CA THR A 125 -13.29 2.47 -18.88
C THR A 125 -12.50 2.46 -17.56
N PRO A 126 -12.75 3.41 -16.65
CA PRO A 126 -12.19 3.38 -15.30
C PRO A 126 -12.47 2.06 -14.55
N GLU A 127 -13.62 1.44 -14.83
CA GLU A 127 -14.05 0.17 -14.27
C GLU A 127 -13.16 -1.00 -14.70
N GLU A 128 -12.73 -1.05 -15.96
CA GLU A 128 -11.84 -2.08 -16.50
C GLU A 128 -10.42 -1.96 -15.94
N LEU A 129 -9.94 -0.72 -15.74
CA LEU A 129 -8.62 -0.47 -15.14
C LEU A 129 -8.61 -0.78 -13.63
N LYS A 130 -9.72 -0.56 -12.94
CA LYS A 130 -9.83 -0.74 -11.48
C LYS A 130 -9.60 -2.19 -11.03
N CYS A 131 -9.91 -3.18 -11.87
CA CYS A 131 -9.76 -4.60 -11.56
C CYS A 131 -8.36 -5.14 -11.84
N ARG A 132 -7.44 -4.29 -12.32
CA ARG A 132 -6.09 -4.69 -12.74
C ARG A 132 -5.07 -4.15 -11.74
N ALA A 133 -4.17 -5.02 -11.29
CA ALA A 133 -3.15 -4.68 -10.32
C ALA A 133 -1.87 -5.46 -10.62
N ILE A 134 -0.74 -4.76 -10.68
CA ILE A 134 0.59 -5.38 -10.66
C ILE A 134 1.16 -5.21 -9.25
N LEU A 135 1.62 -6.32 -8.68
CA LEU A 135 2.31 -6.37 -7.40
C LEU A 135 3.79 -6.57 -7.65
N THR A 136 4.63 -5.81 -6.95
CA THR A 136 6.08 -5.94 -7.03
C THR A 136 6.68 -6.03 -5.63
N VAL A 137 7.87 -6.59 -5.55
CA VAL A 137 8.58 -6.77 -4.27
C VAL A 137 9.27 -5.49 -3.78
N THR A 138 9.58 -4.55 -4.68
CA THR A 138 10.28 -3.29 -4.35
C THR A 138 9.55 -2.08 -4.92
N ASN A 139 9.62 -0.97 -4.19
CA ASN A 139 9.04 0.30 -4.64
C ASN A 139 9.66 0.77 -5.97
N ASP A 140 10.96 0.57 -6.16
CA ASP A 140 11.66 0.99 -7.38
C ASP A 140 11.14 0.25 -8.62
N LEU A 141 10.95 -1.06 -8.52
CA LEU A 141 10.36 -1.84 -9.60
C LEU A 141 8.90 -1.43 -9.83
N SER A 142 8.13 -1.16 -8.76
CA SER A 142 6.79 -0.62 -8.90
C SER A 142 6.79 0.70 -9.68
N MET A 143 7.69 1.63 -9.36
CA MET A 143 7.79 2.92 -10.06
C MET A 143 8.14 2.74 -11.54
N GLN A 144 9.08 1.83 -11.85
CA GLN A 144 9.45 1.51 -13.23
C GLN A 144 8.25 0.96 -14.01
N ILE A 145 7.54 -0.02 -13.45
CA ILE A 145 6.34 -0.61 -14.09
C ILE A 145 5.25 0.46 -14.27
N ASN A 146 5.02 1.30 -13.26
CA ASN A 146 4.03 2.36 -13.34
C ASN A 146 4.34 3.37 -14.45
N ASN A 147 5.60 3.75 -14.62
CA ASN A 147 6.03 4.62 -15.71
C ASN A 147 5.82 3.95 -17.07
N ARG A 148 6.13 2.65 -17.20
CA ARG A 148 5.88 1.88 -18.43
C ARG A 148 4.39 1.82 -18.77
N VAL A 149 3.52 1.59 -17.77
CA VAL A 149 2.06 1.63 -17.97
C VAL A 149 1.63 3.02 -18.42
N LEU A 150 2.14 4.08 -17.79
CA LEU A 150 1.83 5.46 -18.17
C LEU A 150 2.25 5.78 -19.61
N GLU A 151 3.39 5.27 -20.07
CA GLU A 151 3.88 5.43 -21.44
C GLU A 151 2.91 4.81 -22.47
N CYS A 152 2.25 3.70 -22.11
CA CYS A 152 1.22 3.07 -22.94
C CYS A 152 -0.13 3.81 -22.94
N MET A 153 -0.42 4.63 -21.92
CA MET A 153 -1.68 5.39 -21.85
C MET A 153 -1.71 6.55 -22.87
N PRO A 154 -2.86 6.86 -23.49
CA PRO A 154 -3.02 7.99 -24.38
C PRO A 154 -3.01 9.31 -23.60
N GLY A 155 -2.99 10.41 -24.35
CA GLY A 155 -2.99 11.75 -23.79
C GLY A 155 -1.60 12.27 -23.50
N ASN A 156 -1.55 13.60 -23.32
CA ASN A 156 -0.31 14.30 -23.05
C ASN A 156 0.11 14.11 -21.61
N GLU A 157 1.38 13.79 -21.41
CA GLU A 157 2.00 13.74 -20.10
C GLU A 157 2.14 15.15 -19.51
N VAL A 158 1.89 15.25 -18.21
CA VAL A 158 2.21 16.41 -17.39
C VAL A 158 3.18 15.97 -16.30
N ILE A 159 4.27 16.72 -16.14
CA ILE A 159 5.29 16.47 -15.13
C ILE A 159 5.17 17.53 -14.04
N TYR A 160 5.00 17.09 -12.80
CA TYR A 160 5.07 17.94 -11.62
C TYR A 160 6.42 17.70 -10.94
N GLU A 161 7.20 18.77 -10.79
CA GLU A 161 8.52 18.73 -10.14
C GLU A 161 8.38 19.22 -8.69
N SER A 162 8.99 18.51 -7.73
CA SER A 162 9.06 18.97 -6.34
C SER A 162 10.01 20.16 -6.21
N ILE A 163 9.77 20.96 -5.17
CA ILE A 163 10.66 22.06 -4.77
C ILE A 163 11.16 21.71 -3.37
N ASP A 164 12.37 21.18 -3.30
CA ASP A 164 12.96 20.69 -2.06
C ASP A 164 14.07 21.65 -1.59
N ASN A 165 14.07 21.98 -0.30
CA ASN A 165 15.06 22.87 0.30
C ASN A 165 15.50 22.31 1.66
N ILE A 166 16.76 22.51 2.00
CA ILE A 166 17.30 22.14 3.30
C ILE A 166 16.94 23.21 4.31
N VAL A 167 16.48 22.79 5.48
CA VAL A 167 16.29 23.66 6.64
C VAL A 167 17.45 23.42 7.59
N SER A 168 18.59 24.07 7.34
CA SER A 168 19.76 24.04 8.22
C SER A 168 20.39 25.43 8.36
N ASN A 169 20.94 25.70 9.54
CA ASN A 169 21.69 26.91 9.84
C ASN A 169 23.20 26.73 9.59
N ASP A 170 23.66 25.52 9.26
CA ASP A 170 25.06 25.24 8.95
C ASP A 170 25.35 25.51 7.46
N PRO A 171 26.24 26.45 7.11
CA PRO A 171 26.64 26.70 5.73
C PRO A 171 27.27 25.48 5.05
N GLN A 172 27.85 24.53 5.80
CA GLN A 172 28.43 23.31 5.22
C GLN A 172 27.36 22.37 4.68
N ASP A 173 26.16 22.35 5.26
CA ASP A 173 25.06 21.50 4.81
C ASP A 173 24.57 21.89 3.41
N GLN A 174 24.59 23.19 3.08
CA GLN A 174 24.23 23.67 1.74
C GLN A 174 25.21 23.18 0.66
N ILE A 175 26.46 22.91 1.04
CA ILE A 175 27.49 22.37 0.15
C ILE A 175 27.38 20.84 0.07
N ALA A 176 27.08 20.19 1.19
CA ALA A 176 27.01 18.73 1.29
C ALA A 176 25.77 18.14 0.59
N TYR A 177 24.66 18.88 0.57
CA TYR A 177 23.38 18.43 0.03
C TYR A 177 22.98 19.30 -1.16
N THR A 178 23.47 18.94 -2.35
CA THR A 178 23.11 19.68 -3.56
C THR A 178 21.66 19.44 -3.97
N GLU A 179 21.12 20.32 -4.83
CA GLU A 179 19.76 20.16 -5.36
C GLU A 179 19.59 18.83 -6.10
N GLU A 180 20.60 18.39 -6.86
CA GLU A 180 20.59 17.09 -7.54
C GLU A 180 20.53 15.92 -6.56
N PHE A 181 21.22 16.04 -5.43
CA PHE A 181 21.12 15.05 -4.37
C PHE A 181 19.71 15.00 -3.80
N LEU A 182 19.11 16.15 -3.47
CA LEU A 182 17.73 16.21 -2.96
C LEU A 182 16.73 15.63 -3.96
N ASN A 183 16.84 16.01 -5.23
CA ASN A 183 15.98 15.55 -6.33
C ASN A 183 16.11 14.03 -6.59
N SER A 184 17.21 13.41 -6.15
CA SER A 184 17.40 11.95 -6.23
C SER A 184 16.71 11.18 -5.10
N LEU A 185 16.31 11.85 -4.02
CA LEU A 185 15.68 11.21 -2.87
C LEU A 185 14.21 10.87 -3.15
N THR A 186 13.78 9.68 -2.73
CA THR A 186 12.36 9.30 -2.72
C THR A 186 12.02 8.66 -1.37
N PRO A 187 11.91 9.48 -0.31
CA PRO A 187 11.67 8.98 1.03
C PRO A 187 10.29 8.31 1.14
N THR A 188 10.17 7.35 2.06
CA THR A 188 8.91 6.62 2.30
C THR A 188 7.75 7.57 2.57
N GLY A 189 6.63 7.40 1.85
CA GLY A 189 5.44 8.25 2.02
C GLY A 189 5.52 9.61 1.31
N MET A 190 6.50 9.80 0.44
CA MET A 190 6.63 10.94 -0.47
C MET A 190 6.63 10.45 -1.93
N PRO A 191 6.20 11.30 -2.88
CA PRO A 191 6.32 10.99 -4.29
C PRO A 191 7.78 11.22 -4.75
N PRO A 192 8.18 10.70 -5.92
CA PRO A 192 9.46 11.08 -6.51
C PRO A 192 9.47 12.57 -6.88
N HIS A 193 10.67 13.16 -6.99
CA HIS A 193 10.83 14.56 -7.41
C HIS A 193 10.10 14.86 -8.72
N LYS A 194 10.19 13.96 -9.72
CA LYS A 194 9.43 14.07 -10.97
C LYS A 194 8.22 13.16 -10.95
N LEU A 195 7.05 13.73 -10.70
CA LEU A 195 5.79 13.02 -10.77
C LEU A 195 5.17 13.17 -12.16
N ARG A 196 5.25 12.10 -12.95
CA ARG A 196 4.65 12.00 -14.29
C ARG A 196 3.20 11.53 -14.18
N LEU A 197 2.27 12.25 -14.82
CA LEU A 197 0.84 11.90 -14.82
C LEU A 197 0.21 12.12 -16.20
N LYS A 198 -0.89 11.41 -16.47
CA LYS A 198 -1.77 11.58 -17.62
C LYS A 198 -3.23 11.57 -17.17
N PRO A 199 -4.16 12.20 -17.91
CA PRO A 199 -5.59 11.98 -17.73
C PRO A 199 -5.92 10.48 -17.74
N GLU A 200 -6.94 10.08 -16.99
CA GLU A 200 -7.39 8.69 -16.78
C GLU A 200 -6.40 7.77 -16.02
N ALA A 201 -5.23 8.27 -15.63
CA ALA A 201 -4.30 7.47 -14.82
C ALA A 201 -4.87 7.19 -13.42
N ILE A 202 -4.71 5.95 -12.96
CA ILE A 202 -5.04 5.57 -11.58
C ILE A 202 -3.91 5.99 -10.66
N ILE A 203 -4.28 6.71 -9.61
CA ILE A 203 -3.36 7.23 -8.63
C ILE A 203 -3.78 6.87 -7.20
N MET A 204 -2.84 6.96 -6.26
CA MET A 204 -3.07 6.72 -4.84
C MET A 204 -2.60 7.89 -3.98
N VAL A 205 -3.43 8.26 -3.00
CA VAL A 205 -3.09 9.24 -1.97
C VAL A 205 -2.14 8.60 -0.95
N LEU A 206 -1.00 9.24 -0.65
CA LEU A 206 -0.03 8.70 0.32
C LEU A 206 -0.17 9.26 1.75
N ARG A 207 -1.09 10.20 2.00
CA ARG A 207 -1.28 10.85 3.31
C ARG A 207 -2.74 11.05 3.68
N ASN A 208 -3.00 11.29 4.96
CA ASN A 208 -4.32 11.63 5.44
C ASN A 208 -4.61 13.11 5.14
N LEU A 209 -5.44 13.38 4.14
CA LEU A 209 -5.75 14.73 3.68
C LEU A 209 -7.07 15.23 4.26
N ALA A 210 -8.12 14.43 4.09
CA ALA A 210 -9.44 14.71 4.62
C ALA A 210 -10.10 13.40 5.07
N PRO A 211 -9.73 12.87 6.25
CA PRO A 211 -10.28 11.61 6.75
C PRO A 211 -11.81 11.60 6.87
N SER A 212 -12.41 12.73 7.24
CA SER A 212 -13.87 12.91 7.28
C SER A 212 -14.55 12.72 5.93
N LYS A 213 -13.82 12.94 4.84
CA LYS A 213 -14.28 12.70 3.45
C LYS A 213 -13.79 11.35 2.89
N GLY A 214 -13.10 10.55 3.70
CA GLY A 214 -12.49 9.29 3.28
C GLY A 214 -11.35 9.46 2.28
N LEU A 215 -10.61 10.57 2.34
CA LEU A 215 -9.35 10.79 1.63
C LEU A 215 -8.17 10.54 2.58
N CYS A 216 -7.90 9.26 2.79
CA CYS A 216 -6.82 8.78 3.64
C CYS A 216 -5.69 8.19 2.80
N ASN A 217 -4.55 7.91 3.44
CA ASN A 217 -3.49 7.11 2.84
C ASN A 217 -4.06 5.79 2.28
N GLY A 218 -3.72 5.47 1.03
CA GLY A 218 -4.22 4.29 0.32
C GLY A 218 -5.45 4.55 -0.56
N THR A 219 -6.07 5.74 -0.48
CA THR A 219 -7.26 6.05 -1.31
C THR A 219 -6.87 6.10 -2.78
N ARG A 220 -7.55 5.30 -3.61
CA ARG A 220 -7.36 5.27 -5.06
C ARG A 220 -8.27 6.29 -5.76
N LEU A 221 -7.72 7.02 -6.71
CA LEU A 221 -8.41 8.02 -7.51
C LEU A 221 -8.07 7.80 -8.99
N ILE A 222 -8.91 8.33 -9.87
CA ILE A 222 -8.63 8.45 -11.30
C ILE A 222 -8.48 9.92 -11.67
N VAL A 223 -7.41 10.24 -12.40
CA VAL A 223 -7.14 11.60 -12.87
C VAL A 223 -8.16 11.99 -13.94
N ILE A 224 -8.81 13.13 -13.77
CA ILE A 224 -9.73 13.71 -14.77
C ILE A 224 -9.01 14.83 -15.53
N GLN A 225 -8.34 15.72 -14.80
CA GLN A 225 -7.68 16.89 -15.38
C GLN A 225 -6.40 17.24 -14.63
N LEU A 226 -5.40 17.65 -15.39
CA LEU A 226 -4.10 18.09 -14.90
C LEU A 226 -3.94 19.58 -15.23
N GLN A 227 -3.76 20.40 -14.19
CA GLN A 227 -3.51 21.84 -14.29
C GLN A 227 -2.19 22.16 -13.59
N LYS A 228 -1.62 23.34 -13.83
CA LYS A 228 -0.27 23.71 -13.38
C LYS A 228 0.07 23.31 -11.93
N ASN A 229 -0.83 23.57 -10.99
CA ASN A 229 -0.64 23.25 -9.56
C ASN A 229 -1.80 22.42 -8.98
N VAL A 230 -2.71 21.93 -9.84
CA VAL A 230 -3.95 21.31 -9.42
C VAL A 230 -4.18 20.02 -10.17
N ILE A 231 -4.36 18.94 -9.43
CA ILE A 231 -4.82 17.66 -9.96
C ILE A 231 -6.29 17.52 -9.63
N VAL A 232 -7.13 17.39 -10.66
CA VAL A 232 -8.56 17.07 -10.52
C VAL A 232 -8.72 15.58 -10.69
N ALA A 233 -9.24 14.91 -9.67
CA ALA A 233 -9.41 13.46 -9.69
C ALA A 233 -10.71 13.02 -9.02
N LYS A 234 -11.23 11.88 -9.43
CA LYS A 234 -12.43 11.24 -8.87
C LYS A 234 -12.04 10.02 -8.06
N LYS A 235 -12.69 9.84 -6.91
CA LYS A 235 -12.48 8.66 -6.06
C LYS A 235 -12.95 7.38 -6.75
N LEU A 236 -12.07 6.38 -6.80
CA LEU A 236 -12.44 5.04 -7.22
C LEU A 236 -13.09 4.31 -6.03
N VAL A 237 -14.39 4.11 -6.12
CA VAL A 237 -15.17 3.43 -5.07
C VAL A 237 -15.11 1.92 -5.31
N LEU A 238 -14.20 1.22 -4.62
CA LEU A 238 -14.15 -0.24 -4.54
C LEU A 238 -15.23 -0.72 -3.57
N ILE A 239 -16.49 -0.77 -4.01
CA ILE A 239 -17.57 -1.29 -3.19
C ILE A 239 -17.79 -2.78 -3.53
N ILE A 240 -17.46 -3.66 -2.56
CA ILE A 240 -18.25 -4.85 -2.24
C ILE A 240 -19.09 -4.48 -1.00
N THR A 241 -19.92 -3.45 -1.12
CA THR A 241 -20.98 -3.17 -0.15
C THR A 241 -22.29 -2.97 -0.91
N MET A 242 -23.33 -3.63 -0.44
CA MET A 242 -24.68 -3.54 -0.99
C MET A 242 -25.25 -2.13 -0.73
N ASN A 243 -24.89 -1.13 -1.57
CA ASN A 243 -25.68 0.08 -1.88
C ASN A 243 -24.82 1.12 -2.64
N PRO A 244 -25.09 1.41 -3.92
CA PRO A 244 -24.24 2.26 -4.75
C PRO A 244 -24.82 3.67 -4.88
N ILE A 245 -24.83 4.48 -3.82
CA ILE A 245 -24.98 5.94 -4.00
C ILE A 245 -24.07 6.65 -3.00
N SER A 246 -22.92 7.10 -3.47
CA SER A 246 -22.11 8.09 -2.79
C SER A 246 -21.78 9.18 -3.79
N TYR A 247 -22.23 10.39 -3.49
CA TYR A 247 -22.15 11.56 -4.34
C TYR A 247 -20.70 11.86 -4.78
N LEU A 248 -20.58 12.17 -6.08
CA LEU A 248 -19.37 12.63 -6.75
C LEU A 248 -18.94 14.00 -6.21
N GLU A 249 -17.86 14.06 -5.44
CA GLU A 249 -17.16 15.32 -5.18
C GLU A 249 -16.00 15.50 -6.19
N TYR A 250 -16.09 16.55 -7.01
CA TYR A 250 -14.98 17.09 -7.78
C TYR A 250 -13.94 17.65 -6.81
N LEU A 251 -12.73 17.10 -6.81
CA LEU A 251 -11.68 17.52 -5.88
C LEU A 251 -10.52 18.14 -6.65
N SER A 252 -10.25 19.40 -6.34
CA SER A 252 -9.08 20.17 -6.80
C SER A 252 -8.00 20.06 -5.72
N PHE A 253 -6.88 19.42 -6.06
CA PHE A 253 -5.80 19.19 -5.14
C PHE A 253 -4.62 20.12 -5.43
N HIS A 254 -4.32 21.06 -4.53
CA HIS A 254 -3.08 21.83 -4.59
C HIS A 254 -1.94 20.99 -4.02
N LEU A 255 -0.98 20.60 -4.87
CA LEU A 255 0.26 19.87 -4.53
C LEU A 255 0.07 18.69 -3.56
N ILE A 256 -0.62 17.65 -4.03
CA ILE A 256 -0.88 16.46 -3.23
C ILE A 256 0.03 15.32 -3.67
N VAL A 257 0.59 14.66 -2.67
CA VAL A 257 1.42 13.46 -2.84
C VAL A 257 0.57 12.33 -3.42
N ILE A 258 0.85 12.04 -4.68
CA ILE A 258 0.10 11.15 -5.53
C ILE A 258 1.13 10.23 -6.22
N CYS A 259 0.94 8.91 -6.17
CA CYS A 259 1.74 7.97 -6.95
C CYS A 259 0.86 7.19 -7.91
N LEU A 260 1.41 6.89 -9.09
CA LEU A 260 0.89 5.81 -9.93
C LEU A 260 1.02 4.50 -9.18
N PHE A 261 0.00 3.66 -9.32
CA PHE A 261 -0.28 2.42 -8.59
C PHE A 261 0.94 1.71 -7.96
N ASN A 262 1.31 2.08 -6.72
CA ASN A 262 2.30 1.33 -5.97
C ASN A 262 1.57 0.38 -5.01
N SER A 263 1.49 -0.88 -5.41
CA SER A 263 0.92 -1.92 -4.57
C SER A 263 1.94 -2.37 -3.55
N SER A 264 2.20 -1.55 -2.53
CA SER A 264 2.82 -2.10 -1.33
C SER A 264 1.88 -3.16 -0.76
N VAL A 265 2.43 -4.31 -0.36
CA VAL A 265 1.72 -5.47 0.24
C VAL A 265 0.86 -5.07 1.45
N ASN A 266 1.01 -3.84 1.95
CA ASN A 266 0.44 -3.32 3.18
C ASN A 266 -1.10 -3.18 3.22
N ASN A 267 -1.81 -3.31 2.09
CA ASN A 267 -3.24 -2.98 2.00
C ASN A 267 -4.15 -4.10 1.45
N PHE A 268 -3.70 -5.35 1.38
CA PHE A 268 -4.63 -6.44 1.07
C PHE A 268 -5.27 -6.98 2.36
N PRO A 269 -6.61 -6.92 2.49
CA PRO A 269 -7.32 -7.56 3.60
C PRO A 269 -7.02 -9.06 3.64
N LEU A 270 -7.11 -9.61 4.85
CA LEU A 270 -6.86 -10.99 5.23
C LEU A 270 -7.62 -12.00 4.34
N VAL A 271 -6.99 -13.15 4.07
CA VAL A 271 -7.65 -14.36 3.54
C VAL A 271 -8.46 -15.00 4.66
#